data_AF-A0A962H9V7-F1
#
_entry.id   AF-A0A962H9V7-F1
#
_cell.length_a   1.000
_cell.length_b   1.000
_cell.length_c   1.000
_cell.angle_alpha   90.00
_cell.angle_beta   90.00
_cell.angle_gamma   90.00
#
_symmetry.space_group_name_H-M   'P 1'
#
loop_
_entity.id
_entity.type
_entity.pdbx_description
1 polymer ?
#
loop_
_entity_poly.entity_id
_entity_poly.type
_entity_poly.pdbx_seq_one_letter_code
_entity_poly.pdbx_strand_id
1 'polypeptide(L)'
;MFSYDKATALHAKFLEFYNAGKVAAALCHGVSVLNYVRLPNGEFLAKGKTVTGFANVEEDFADEAVWSYGLLPRDQHLMPWRIEDALRQIGANYVQAGLWRSFAVRDGNLIT
;
A
#
# COMPACT_ATOMS: atom_id res chain seq x y z
N MET A 1 2.32 -6.96 3.33
CA MET A 1 3.19 -7.29 2.18
C MET A 1 3.41 -8.80 1.99
N PHE A 2 4.12 -9.49 2.89
CA PHE A 2 4.57 -10.88 2.69
C PHE A 2 3.49 -11.95 2.42
N SER A 3 2.29 -11.77 2.96
CA SER A 3 1.18 -12.74 2.86
C SER A 3 -0.04 -12.18 2.13
N TYR A 4 0.03 -10.93 1.67
CA TYR A 4 -1.13 -10.25 1.11
C TYR A 4 -1.56 -10.89 -0.21
N ASP A 5 -0.63 -11.37 -1.03
CA ASP A 5 -0.92 -12.13 -2.26
C ASP A 5 -1.92 -13.29 -2.05
N LYS A 6 -1.84 -13.98 -0.91
CA LYS A 6 -2.67 -15.13 -0.55
C LYS A 6 -3.86 -14.78 0.33
N ALA A 7 -3.96 -13.55 0.83
CA ALA A 7 -5.00 -13.11 1.75
C ALA A 7 -6.34 -12.83 1.02
N THR A 8 -6.84 -13.79 0.24
CA THR A 8 -8.01 -13.62 -0.63
C THR A 8 -9.28 -13.26 0.14
N ALA A 9 -9.46 -13.78 1.36
CA ALA A 9 -10.57 -13.39 2.24
C ALA A 9 -10.51 -11.92 2.65
N LEU A 10 -9.31 -11.39 2.91
CA LEU A 10 -9.10 -9.96 3.19
C LEU A 10 -9.44 -9.11 1.96
N HIS A 11 -8.99 -9.52 0.77
CA HIS A 11 -9.29 -8.81 -0.47
C HIS A 11 -10.80 -8.72 -0.71
N ALA A 12 -11.50 -9.85 -0.58
CA ALA A 12 -12.93 -9.93 -0.72
C ALA A 12 -13.66 -9.04 0.30
N LYS A 13 -13.23 -9.08 1.57
CA LYS A 13 -13.86 -8.29 2.64
C LYS A 13 -13.65 -6.79 2.48
N PHE A 14 -12.46 -6.38 2.04
CA PHE A 14 -12.15 -4.97 1.75
C PHE A 14 -13.05 -4.45 0.61
N LEU A 15 -13.19 -5.21 -0.46
CA LEU A 15 -14.07 -4.88 -1.58
C LEU A 15 -15.55 -4.83 -1.16
N GLU A 16 -16.01 -5.78 -0.33
CA GLU A 16 -17.38 -5.83 0.18
C GLU A 16 -17.72 -4.54 0.94
N PHE A 17 -16.82 -4.06 1.81
CA PHE A 17 -17.01 -2.79 2.53
C PHE A 17 -17.11 -1.61 1.58
N TYR A 18 -16.17 -1.50 0.63
CA TYR A 18 -16.16 -0.42 -0.34
C TYR A 18 -17.45 -0.41 -1.20
N ASN A 19 -17.87 -1.57 -1.71
CA ASN A 19 -19.08 -1.71 -2.54
C ASN A 19 -20.37 -1.50 -1.75
N ALA A 20 -20.37 -1.77 -0.45
CA ALA A 20 -21.49 -1.43 0.44
C ALA A 20 -21.60 0.07 0.75
N GLY A 21 -20.79 0.92 0.08
CA GLY A 21 -20.78 2.36 0.33
C GLY A 21 -20.17 2.75 1.68
N LYS A 22 -19.48 1.82 2.35
CA LYS A 22 -18.81 2.08 3.64
C LYS A 22 -17.41 2.64 3.41
N VAL A 23 -16.88 3.29 4.43
CA VAL A 23 -15.46 3.65 4.48
C VAL A 23 -14.61 2.38 4.50
N ALA A 24 -13.70 2.26 3.53
CA ALA A 24 -12.66 1.25 3.48
C ALA A 24 -11.31 1.95 3.66
N ALA A 25 -10.64 1.68 4.78
CA ALA A 25 -9.40 2.34 5.15
C ALA A 25 -8.22 1.36 5.22
N ALA A 26 -7.05 1.78 4.73
CA ALA A 26 -5.81 1.03 4.85
C ALA A 26 -4.66 1.99 5.17
N LEU A 27 -3.78 1.65 6.11
CA LEU A 27 -2.72 2.55 6.60
C LEU A 27 -1.35 1.90 6.44
N CYS A 28 -0.31 2.70 6.15
CA CYS A 28 1.09 2.25 6.14
C CYS A 28 1.27 1.04 5.18
N HIS A 29 1.80 -0.09 5.66
CA HIS A 29 1.91 -1.32 4.86
C HIS A 29 0.58 -2.07 4.65
N GLY A 30 -0.47 -1.71 5.40
CA GLY A 30 -1.82 -2.23 5.15
C GLY A 30 -2.35 -1.86 3.76
N VAL A 31 -1.86 -0.76 3.19
CA VAL A 31 -2.19 -0.30 1.84
C VAL A 31 -1.82 -1.34 0.76
N SER A 32 -0.92 -2.29 1.06
CA SER A 32 -0.63 -3.42 0.18
C SER A 32 -1.88 -4.18 -0.30
N VAL A 33 -2.99 -4.14 0.44
CA VAL A 33 -4.27 -4.76 0.04
C VAL A 33 -4.74 -4.25 -1.33
N LEU A 34 -4.45 -2.98 -1.64
CA LEU A 34 -4.86 -2.34 -2.88
C LEU A 34 -4.12 -2.86 -4.11
N ASN A 35 -2.99 -3.54 -3.94
CA ASN A 35 -2.27 -4.22 -5.02
C ASN A 35 -2.94 -5.54 -5.45
N TYR A 36 -4.02 -5.96 -4.78
CA TYR A 36 -4.69 -7.23 -5.04
C TYR A 36 -6.22 -7.11 -5.13
N VAL A 37 -6.82 -6.10 -4.50
CA VAL A 37 -8.27 -5.88 -4.57
C VAL A 37 -8.67 -5.44 -5.97
N ARG A 38 -9.55 -6.22 -6.60
CA ARG A 38 -10.11 -5.96 -7.92
C ARG A 38 -11.61 -5.72 -7.85
N LEU A 39 -12.10 -4.80 -8.67
CA LEU A 39 -13.51 -4.59 -8.93
C LEU A 39 -14.09 -5.77 -9.74
N PRO A 40 -15.44 -5.91 -9.80
CA PRO A 40 -16.08 -6.96 -10.61
C PRO A 40 -15.70 -6.94 -12.09
N ASN A 41 -15.28 -5.80 -12.63
CA ASN A 41 -14.79 -5.65 -14.00
C ASN A 41 -13.32 -6.10 -14.20
N GLY A 42 -12.67 -6.60 -13.15
CA GLY A 42 -11.28 -7.08 -13.16
C GLY A 42 -10.22 -5.99 -12.95
N GLU A 43 -10.59 -4.71 -12.98
CA GLU A 43 -9.67 -3.60 -12.70
C GLU A 43 -9.31 -3.53 -11.22
N PHE A 44 -8.13 -3.03 -10.90
CA PHE A 44 -7.75 -2.78 -9.51
C PHE A 44 -8.61 -1.67 -8.93
N LEU A 45 -9.04 -1.83 -7.66
CA LEU A 45 -9.80 -0.80 -6.96
C LEU A 45 -9.06 0.54 -6.91
N ALA A 46 -7.73 0.51 -6.77
CA ALA A 46 -6.90 1.72 -6.71
C ALA A 46 -6.62 2.37 -8.07
N LYS A 47 -6.95 1.72 -9.19
CA LYS A 47 -6.69 2.29 -10.52
C LYS A 47 -7.43 3.61 -10.69
N GLY A 48 -6.70 4.66 -11.05
CA GLY A 48 -7.22 6.02 -11.22
C GLY A 48 -7.56 6.75 -9.91
N LYS A 49 -7.39 6.13 -8.75
CA LYS A 49 -7.63 6.77 -7.44
C LYS A 49 -6.38 7.43 -6.90
N THR A 50 -6.57 8.50 -6.13
CA THR A 50 -5.47 9.09 -5.36
C THR A 50 -5.33 8.36 -4.03
N VAL A 51 -4.12 7.86 -3.76
CA VAL A 51 -3.81 7.06 -2.56
C VAL A 51 -2.47 7.47 -1.96
N THR A 52 -2.26 7.14 -0.69
CA THR A 52 -0.96 7.17 -0.04
C THR A 52 -0.69 5.82 0.63
N GLY A 53 0.43 5.71 1.33
CA GLY A 53 0.85 4.52 2.07
C GLY A 53 2.25 4.73 2.62
N PHE A 54 2.90 3.65 3.06
CA PHE A 54 4.31 3.74 3.42
C PHE A 54 5.15 4.02 2.16
N ALA A 55 5.84 5.16 2.14
CA ALA A 55 6.49 5.70 0.96
C ALA A 55 7.90 5.11 0.75
N ASN A 56 8.41 5.19 -0.47
CA ASN A 56 9.75 4.67 -0.78
C ASN A 56 10.83 5.34 0.08
N VAL A 57 10.69 6.64 0.37
CA VAL A 57 11.63 7.36 1.25
C VAL A 57 11.62 6.84 2.70
N GLU A 58 10.50 6.28 3.17
CA GLU A 58 10.38 5.67 4.49
C GLU A 58 10.93 4.24 4.50
N GLU A 59 10.74 3.51 3.40
CA GLU A 59 11.35 2.20 3.17
C GLU A 59 12.87 2.29 3.09
N ASP A 60 13.41 3.26 2.36
CA ASP A 60 14.85 3.47 2.23
C ASP A 60 15.48 3.81 3.59
N PHE A 61 14.77 4.58 4.43
CA PHE A 61 15.20 4.82 5.81
C PHE A 61 15.19 3.53 6.64
N ALA A 62 14.14 2.71 6.52
CA ALA A 62 14.03 1.46 7.27
C ALA A 62 15.13 0.45 6.87
N ASP A 63 15.43 0.37 5.58
CA ASP A 63 16.52 -0.43 5.03
C ASP A 63 17.88 0.03 5.59
N GLU A 64 18.20 1.32 5.51
CA GLU A 64 19.44 1.86 6.09
C GLU A 64 19.55 1.60 7.59
N ALA A 65 18.44 1.69 8.34
CA ALA A 65 18.43 1.37 9.75
C ALA A 65 18.80 -0.09 10.02
N VAL A 66 18.16 -1.06 9.35
CA VAL A 66 18.47 -2.49 9.57
C VAL A 66 19.86 -2.87 9.07
N TRP A 67 20.37 -2.22 8.02
CA TRP A 67 21.75 -2.39 7.56
C TRP A 67 22.74 -1.86 8.60
N SER A 68 22.51 -0.66 9.15
CA SER A 68 23.40 -0.04 10.14
C SER A 68 23.51 -0.85 11.43
N TYR A 69 22.45 -1.59 11.78
CA TYR A 69 22.43 -2.49 12.94
C TYR A 69 23.00 -3.88 12.65
N GLY A 70 23.42 -4.16 11.42
CA GLY A 70 23.91 -5.47 11.01
C GLY A 70 22.85 -6.57 11.05
N LEU A 71 21.57 -6.21 11.00
CA LEU A 71 20.44 -7.15 11.02
C LEU A 71 20.12 -7.71 9.63
N LEU A 72 20.52 -6.98 8.58
CA LEU A 72 20.31 -7.35 7.20
C LEU A 72 21.51 -6.91 6.34
N PRO A 73 21.96 -7.71 5.34
CA PRO A 73 22.98 -7.28 4.40
C PRO A 73 22.56 -6.03 3.60
N ARG A 74 23.53 -5.18 3.25
CA ARG A 74 23.30 -3.86 2.60
C ARG A 74 22.71 -3.96 1.18
N ASP A 75 22.71 -5.14 0.59
CA ASP A 75 22.15 -5.45 -0.73
C ASP A 75 20.75 -6.10 -0.64
N GLN A 76 20.17 -6.22 0.55
CA GLN A 76 18.85 -6.80 0.77
C GLN A 76 17.87 -5.77 1.32
N HIS A 77 16.66 -5.77 0.79
CA HIS A 77 15.56 -4.94 1.29
C HIS A 77 14.79 -5.66 2.40
N LEU A 78 14.36 -4.91 3.41
CA LEU A 78 13.54 -5.43 4.51
C LEU A 78 12.17 -5.87 3.99
N MET A 79 11.54 -5.05 3.15
CA MET A 79 10.26 -5.36 2.51
C MET A 79 10.46 -6.01 1.14
N PRO A 80 9.58 -6.96 0.76
CA PRO A 80 9.78 -7.79 -0.46
C PRO A 80 9.50 -7.04 -1.77
N TRP A 81 8.91 -5.85 -1.69
CA TRP A 81 8.61 -4.94 -2.80
C TRP A 81 8.32 -3.55 -2.23
N ARG A 82 8.05 -2.57 -3.07
CA ARG A 82 7.79 -1.17 -2.68
C ARG A 82 6.34 -0.78 -2.98
N ILE A 83 5.62 -0.28 -1.98
CA ILE A 83 4.17 0.01 -2.12
C ILE A 83 3.91 1.14 -3.12
N GLU A 84 4.69 2.22 -3.04
CA GLU A 84 4.58 3.36 -3.93
C GLU A 84 4.73 2.94 -5.40
N ASP A 85 5.74 2.12 -5.71
CA ASP A 85 5.98 1.64 -7.08
C ASP A 85 4.88 0.68 -7.55
N ALA A 86 4.47 -0.27 -6.70
CA ALA A 86 3.43 -1.23 -7.05
C ALA A 86 2.08 -0.55 -7.33
N LEU A 87 1.68 0.44 -6.52
CA LEU A 87 0.43 1.16 -6.73
C LEU A 87 0.48 2.06 -7.97
N ARG A 88 1.61 2.71 -8.26
CA ARG A 88 1.80 3.43 -9.51
C ARG A 88 1.71 2.49 -10.72
N GLN A 89 2.30 1.30 -10.64
CA GLN A 89 2.30 0.30 -11.72
C GLN A 89 0.88 -0.17 -12.08
N ILE A 90 -0.03 -0.29 -11.11
CA ILE A 90 -1.44 -0.65 -11.36
C ILE A 90 -2.32 0.57 -11.71
N GLY A 91 -1.72 1.75 -11.88
CA GLY A 91 -2.39 2.96 -12.35
C GLY A 91 -3.02 3.82 -11.24
N ALA A 92 -2.62 3.67 -9.98
CA ALA A 92 -3.03 4.59 -8.92
C ALA A 92 -2.21 5.89 -8.96
N ASN A 93 -2.83 7.00 -8.55
CA ASN A 93 -2.15 8.26 -8.33
C ASN A 93 -1.58 8.29 -6.89
N TYR A 94 -0.38 7.74 -6.71
CA TYR A 94 0.27 7.71 -5.41
C TYR A 94 0.87 9.06 -5.03
N VAL A 95 0.55 9.56 -3.83
CA VAL A 95 1.10 10.80 -3.25
C VAL A 95 1.64 10.55 -1.84
N GLN A 96 2.64 11.33 -1.42
CA GLN A 96 3.23 11.28 -0.08
C GLN A 96 3.62 12.70 0.40
N ALA A 97 3.84 12.85 1.71
CA ALA A 97 4.24 14.12 2.33
C ALA A 97 5.70 14.16 2.82
N GLY A 98 6.46 13.12 2.51
CA GLY A 98 7.84 12.91 2.93
C GLY A 98 7.94 12.08 4.20
N LEU A 99 9.18 11.76 4.53
CA LEU A 99 9.59 10.88 5.61
C LEU A 99 8.92 11.24 6.96
N TRP A 100 8.19 10.29 7.55
CA TRP A 100 7.61 10.36 8.90
C TRP A 100 6.61 11.49 9.14
N ARG A 101 6.00 12.03 8.08
CA ARG A 101 4.96 13.05 8.22
C ARG A 101 3.59 12.42 8.40
N SER A 102 2.76 13.04 9.25
CA SER A 102 1.34 12.70 9.29
C SER A 102 0.70 13.08 7.95
N PHE A 103 0.16 12.08 7.26
CA PHE A 103 -0.46 12.26 5.95
C PHE A 103 -1.53 11.20 5.73
N ALA A 104 -2.66 11.63 5.17
CA ALA A 104 -3.78 10.77 4.81
C ALA A 104 -4.49 11.36 3.59
N VAL A 105 -5.04 10.49 2.77
CA VAL A 105 -5.77 10.82 1.55
C VAL A 105 -7.14 10.18 1.59
N ARG A 106 -8.16 10.93 1.18
CA ARG A 106 -9.50 10.43 0.97
C ARG A 106 -9.90 10.58 -0.49
N ASP A 107 -10.21 9.46 -1.14
CA ASP A 107 -10.77 9.38 -2.48
C ASP A 107 -12.13 8.67 -2.39
N GLY A 108 -13.19 9.47 -2.24
CA GLY A 108 -14.54 8.97 -1.98
C GLY A 108 -14.62 8.20 -0.66
N ASN A 109 -14.87 6.89 -0.76
CA ASN A 109 -14.95 5.97 0.37
C ASN A 109 -13.65 5.19 0.64
N LEU A 110 -12.63 5.36 -0.20
CA LEU A 110 -11.30 4.83 0.06
C LEU A 110 -10.49 5.86 0.84
N ILE A 111 -9.96 5.45 1.99
CA ILE A 111 -9.06 6.26 2.80
C ILE A 111 -7.73 5.53 2.94
N THR A 112 -6.64 6.23 2.69
CA THR A 112 -5.27 5.72 2.87
C THR A 112 -4.43 6.67 3.68
#